data_AF-A0A920QG96-F1
#
_entry.id   AF-A0A920QG96-F1
#
_cell.length_a   1.000
_cell.length_b   1.000
_cell.length_c   1.000
_cell.angle_alpha   90.00
_cell.angle_beta   90.00
_cell.angle_gamma   90.00
#
_symmetry.space_group_name_H-M   'P 1'
#
loop_
_entity.id
_entity.type
_entity.pdbx_description
1 polymer ?
#
loop_
_entity_poly.entity_id
_entity_poly.type
_entity_poly.pdbx_seq_one_letter_code
_entity_poly.pdbx_strand_id
1 'polypeptide(L)'
;MLDQYKLTNCYDQTGLRLNSWPVWRCRLRLALAEAQRYLPDLLTELDAVIDELGLKDDAITIRMTGCPNGCARPFISEIAFVGRSPGKYNIYLGGGFIGDRLNKLYKVSAKQEEIVGILRPILERYANERNDGERFGDFVIRTGYVAETREGREFHNDFKE
;
A
#
# COMPACT_ATOMS: atom_id res chain seq x y z
N MET A 1 30.08 15.05 3.13
CA MET A 1 29.35 15.32 4.38
C MET A 1 28.12 14.40 4.54
N LEU A 2 27.24 14.28 3.55
CA LEU A 2 26.06 13.39 3.63
C LEU A 2 26.41 11.89 3.61
N ASP A 3 27.43 11.50 2.85
CA ASP A 3 27.90 10.11 2.75
C ASP A 3 28.46 9.55 4.08
N GLN A 4 29.11 10.42 4.85
CA GLN A 4 29.64 10.08 6.18
C GLN A 4 28.55 9.62 7.17
N TYR A 5 27.32 10.07 6.98
CA TYR A 5 26.16 9.71 7.81
C TYR A 5 25.24 8.70 7.13
N LYS A 6 25.64 8.12 5.99
CA LYS A 6 24.83 7.15 5.21
C LYS A 6 23.46 7.69 4.78
N LEU A 7 23.36 9.00 4.57
CA LEU A 7 22.13 9.68 4.14
C LEU A 7 22.00 9.78 2.60
N THR A 8 23.00 9.30 1.86
CA THR A 8 23.07 9.29 0.40
C THR A 8 22.35 8.11 -0.25
N ASN A 9 22.06 7.05 0.51
CA ASN A 9 21.40 5.83 0.01
C ASN A 9 19.95 6.05 -0.46
N CYS A 10 19.42 7.28 -0.39
CA CYS A 10 18.08 7.61 -0.87
C CYS A 10 17.93 7.49 -2.39
N TYR A 11 19.00 7.69 -3.17
CA TYR A 11 18.96 7.60 -4.63
C TYR A 11 18.92 6.15 -5.16
N ASP A 12 19.36 5.17 -4.35
CA ASP A 12 19.42 3.75 -4.73
C ASP A 12 18.16 2.96 -4.31
N GLN A 13 17.20 3.62 -3.67
CA GLN A 13 15.99 2.98 -3.15
C GLN A 13 14.95 2.83 -4.27
N THR A 14 14.11 1.79 -4.17
CA THR A 14 13.01 1.56 -5.11
C THR A 14 11.99 2.72 -5.09
N GLY A 15 11.31 2.94 -6.21
CA GLY A 15 10.22 3.92 -6.29
C GLY A 15 9.13 3.65 -5.26
N LEU A 16 8.90 2.38 -4.94
CA LEU A 16 8.02 1.94 -3.85
C LEU A 16 8.44 2.51 -2.50
N ARG A 17 9.71 2.33 -2.13
CA ARG A 17 10.21 2.63 -0.80
C ARG A 17 10.27 4.12 -0.52
N LEU A 18 10.64 4.91 -1.54
CA LEU A 18 10.60 6.37 -1.47
C LEU A 18 9.17 6.93 -1.30
N ASN A 19 8.16 6.23 -1.80
CA ASN A 19 6.75 6.60 -1.71
C ASN A 19 5.98 5.87 -0.61
N SER A 20 6.70 5.15 0.26
CA SER A 20 6.13 4.45 1.39
C SER A 20 6.12 5.32 2.65
N TRP A 21 4.99 5.34 3.37
CA TRP A 21 4.88 6.09 4.62
C TRP A 21 4.27 5.25 5.74
N PRO A 22 5.08 4.72 6.68
CA PRO A 22 4.56 4.17 7.92
C PRO A 22 4.19 5.29 8.87
N VAL A 23 3.15 5.08 9.67
CA VAL A 23 3.04 5.82 10.94
C VAL A 23 3.78 5.10 12.05
N TRP A 24 4.46 5.92 12.86
CA TRP A 24 5.18 5.48 14.04
C TRP A 24 4.33 4.56 14.91
N ARG A 25 4.97 3.53 15.49
CA ARG A 25 4.36 2.58 16.41
C ARG A 25 3.49 3.36 17.38
N CYS A 26 2.16 3.24 17.25
CA CYS A 26 1.27 3.91 18.17
C CYS A 26 1.51 3.31 19.55
N ARG A 27 2.27 4.01 20.40
CA ARG A 27 2.24 3.89 21.87
C ARG A 27 0.88 4.37 22.42
N LEU A 28 -0.17 4.19 21.62
CA LEU A 28 -1.55 4.58 21.82
C LEU A 28 -2.25 3.30 22.29
N ARG A 29 -3.05 3.37 23.35
CA ARG A 29 -3.89 2.26 23.86
C ARG A 29 -4.89 1.68 22.82
N LEU A 30 -4.85 2.16 21.58
CA LEU A 30 -5.75 1.87 20.48
C LEU A 30 -5.05 1.18 19.29
N ALA A 31 -3.74 0.90 19.37
CA ALA A 31 -3.05 0.17 18.32
C ALA A 31 -3.52 -1.30 18.32
N LEU A 32 -4.14 -1.71 17.22
CA LEU A 32 -4.63 -3.08 17.05
C LEU A 32 -3.58 -3.96 16.38
N ALA A 33 -2.72 -3.39 15.54
CA ALA A 33 -1.62 -4.07 14.87
C ALA A 33 -0.37 -3.18 14.79
N GLU A 34 0.81 -3.79 14.56
CA GLU A 34 2.06 -3.04 14.34
C GLU A 34 2.03 -2.30 12.99
N ALA A 35 2.80 -1.23 12.83
CA ALA A 35 2.87 -0.49 11.55
C ALA A 35 4.32 -0.14 11.22
N GLN A 36 4.92 0.79 11.98
CA GLN A 36 6.30 1.22 11.77
C GLN A 36 7.35 0.12 11.78
N ARG A 37 7.17 -0.92 12.60
CA ARG A 37 8.16 -1.99 12.78
C ARG A 37 8.02 -3.11 11.76
N TYR A 38 6.81 -3.35 11.28
CA TYR A 38 6.54 -4.38 10.28
C TYR A 38 6.71 -3.86 8.86
N LEU A 39 6.45 -2.56 8.60
CA LEU A 39 6.55 -2.01 7.26
C LEU A 39 7.94 -2.21 6.61
N PRO A 40 9.09 -2.05 7.30
CA PRO A 40 10.40 -2.31 6.69
C PRO A 40 10.57 -3.75 6.19
N ASP A 41 10.07 -4.73 6.94
CA ASP A 41 10.13 -6.14 6.56
C ASP A 41 9.21 -6.41 5.36
N LEU A 42 7.96 -5.91 5.42
CA LEU A 42 7.00 -6.00 4.32
C LEU A 42 7.53 -5.32 3.04
N LEU A 43 8.16 -4.15 3.16
CA LEU A 43 8.78 -3.46 2.03
C LEU A 43 9.94 -4.26 1.46
N THR A 44 10.72 -4.96 2.28
CA THR A 44 11.82 -5.80 1.80
C THR A 44 11.30 -6.98 0.97
N GLU A 45 10.21 -7.62 1.42
CA GLU A 45 9.54 -8.69 0.66
C GLU A 45 8.91 -8.16 -0.63
N LEU A 46 8.27 -6.99 -0.59
CA LEU A 46 7.68 -6.35 -1.77
C LEU A 46 8.73 -5.81 -2.75
N ASP A 47 9.86 -5.28 -2.28
CA ASP A 47 10.99 -4.84 -3.10
C ASP A 47 11.51 -6.02 -3.93
N ALA A 48 11.63 -7.22 -3.34
CA ALA A 48 12.03 -8.42 -4.06
C ALA A 48 11.04 -8.79 -5.18
N VAL A 49 9.73 -8.72 -4.91
CA VAL A 49 8.69 -8.98 -5.93
C VAL A 49 8.72 -7.92 -7.03
N ILE A 50 8.90 -6.64 -6.68
CA ILE A 50 8.96 -5.54 -7.64
C ILE A 50 10.19 -5.65 -8.54
N ASP A 51 11.34 -6.02 -7.97
CA ASP A 51 12.57 -6.26 -8.72
C ASP A 51 12.42 -7.47 -9.66
N GLU A 52 11.77 -8.56 -9.24
CA GLU A 52 11.43 -9.71 -10.10
C GLU A 52 10.56 -9.30 -11.31
N LEU A 53 9.66 -8.35 -11.11
CA LEU A 53 8.71 -7.88 -12.12
C LEU A 53 9.23 -6.71 -12.97
N GLY A 54 10.44 -6.20 -12.67
CA GLY A 54 11.01 -5.05 -13.39
C GLY A 54 10.26 -3.73 -13.14
N LEU A 55 9.55 -3.61 -12.01
CA LEU A 55 8.74 -2.45 -11.64
C LEU A 55 9.51 -1.45 -10.74
N LYS A 56 10.85 -1.53 -10.71
CA LYS A 56 11.69 -0.80 -9.73
C LYS A 56 11.52 0.72 -9.78
N ASP A 57 11.33 1.25 -10.99
CA ASP A 57 11.16 2.69 -11.24
C ASP A 57 9.71 3.15 -11.05
N ASP A 58 8.75 2.23 -10.85
CA ASP A 58 7.37 2.60 -10.59
C ASP A 58 7.19 3.10 -9.16
N ALA A 59 6.73 4.34 -9.09
CA ALA A 59 6.30 4.96 -7.85
C ALA A 59 4.89 4.45 -7.49
N ILE A 60 4.81 3.39 -6.68
CA ILE A 60 3.56 2.92 -6.08
C ILE A 60 3.49 3.41 -4.63
N THR A 61 2.39 4.09 -4.28
CA THR A 61 2.20 4.66 -2.94
C THR A 61 1.66 3.61 -1.96
N ILE A 62 2.46 3.28 -0.94
CA ILE A 62 2.07 2.35 0.14
C ILE A 62 1.98 3.09 1.48
N ARG A 63 0.85 2.93 2.17
CA ARG A 63 0.68 3.51 3.52
C ARG A 63 0.13 2.50 4.51
N MET A 64 0.67 2.53 5.71
CA MET A 64 0.33 1.56 6.75
C MET A 64 -0.03 2.24 8.06
N THR A 65 -1.16 1.80 8.64
CA THR A 65 -1.65 2.23 9.95
C THR A 65 -1.98 1.03 10.82
N GLY A 66 -1.72 1.14 12.13
CA GLY A 66 -2.04 0.09 13.10
C GLY A 66 -3.47 0.13 13.65
N CYS A 67 -4.27 1.14 13.29
CA CYS A 67 -5.65 1.33 13.76
C CYS A 67 -6.46 2.12 12.71
N PRO A 68 -7.81 2.03 12.73
CA PRO A 68 -8.67 2.67 11.74
C PRO A 68 -8.71 4.20 11.80
N ASN A 69 -8.03 4.83 12.76
CA ASN A 69 -7.96 6.29 12.89
C ASN A 69 -7.24 6.98 11.73
N GLY A 70 -6.48 6.22 10.92
CA GLY A 70 -5.98 6.74 9.65
C GLY A 70 -4.85 7.77 9.76
N CYS A 71 -4.02 7.73 10.81
CA CYS A 71 -2.93 8.70 11.01
C CYS A 71 -1.95 8.80 9.84
N ALA A 72 -1.71 7.70 9.12
CA ALA A 72 -0.82 7.68 7.95
C ALA A 72 -1.53 8.16 6.68
N ARG A 73 -2.79 8.63 6.79
CA ARG A 73 -3.67 8.88 5.65
C ARG A 73 -3.72 7.69 4.69
N PRO A 74 -4.08 6.48 5.18
CA PRO A 74 -4.08 5.27 4.37
C PRO A 74 -5.15 5.32 3.28
N PHE A 75 -6.24 6.06 3.47
CA PHE A 75 -7.37 6.03 2.54
C PHE A 75 -7.14 6.74 1.21
N ILE A 76 -6.01 7.45 1.06
CA ILE A 76 -5.63 8.19 -0.16
C ILE A 76 -4.37 7.60 -0.82
N SER A 77 -3.95 6.39 -0.45
CA SER A 77 -2.85 5.71 -1.13
C SER A 77 -3.35 4.61 -2.05
N GLU A 78 -2.54 4.31 -3.07
CA GLU A 78 -2.80 3.24 -4.03
C GLU A 78 -2.93 1.88 -3.36
N ILE A 79 -2.04 1.59 -2.41
CA ILE A 79 -2.11 0.43 -1.52
C ILE A 79 -2.12 0.92 -0.08
N ALA A 80 -3.05 0.41 0.73
CA ALA A 80 -3.09 0.75 2.14
C ALA A 80 -3.38 -0.44 3.04
N PHE A 81 -2.75 -0.41 4.21
CA PHE A 81 -2.94 -1.39 5.27
C PHE A 81 -3.49 -0.72 6.52
N VAL A 82 -4.63 -1.21 7.01
CA VAL A 82 -5.28 -0.71 8.21
C VAL A 82 -5.39 -1.83 9.23
N GLY A 83 -4.69 -1.70 10.35
CA GLY A 83 -4.66 -2.67 11.44
C GLY A 83 -6.03 -2.87 12.07
N ARG A 84 -6.46 -4.14 12.14
CA ARG A 84 -7.74 -4.55 12.75
C ARG A 84 -7.54 -5.37 14.02
N SER A 85 -6.51 -6.21 14.06
CA SER A 85 -6.16 -7.06 15.20
C SER A 85 -4.68 -7.41 15.12
N PRO A 86 -4.06 -7.96 16.19
CA PRO A 86 -2.63 -8.28 16.16
C PRO A 86 -2.30 -9.21 14.99
N GLY A 87 -1.38 -8.77 14.11
CA GLY A 87 -0.98 -9.51 12.91
C GLY A 87 -2.02 -9.54 11.78
N LYS A 88 -3.11 -8.78 11.88
CA LYS A 88 -4.18 -8.75 10.85
C LYS A 88 -4.50 -7.33 10.37
N TYR A 89 -4.58 -7.18 9.06
CA TYR A 89 -4.77 -5.91 8.37
C TYR A 89 -5.91 -5.99 7.36
N ASN A 90 -6.68 -4.91 7.26
CA ASN A 90 -7.53 -4.68 6.11
C ASN A 90 -6.68 -4.08 4.99
N ILE A 91 -6.85 -4.60 3.78
CA ILE A 91 -6.15 -4.14 2.58
C ILE A 91 -7.10 -3.26 1.79
N TYR A 92 -6.65 -2.05 1.48
CA TYR A 92 -7.36 -1.11 0.62
C TYR A 92 -6.55 -0.86 -0.65
N LEU A 93 -7.24 -0.77 -1.80
CA LEU A 93 -6.63 -0.55 -3.10
C LEU A 93 -7.38 0.54 -3.90
N GLY A 94 -6.72 1.15 -4.87
CA GLY A 94 -7.36 2.04 -5.85
C GLY A 94 -7.35 3.53 -5.51
N GLY A 95 -6.56 3.94 -4.51
CA GLY A 95 -6.32 5.37 -4.26
C GLY A 95 -5.55 6.00 -5.42
N GLY A 96 -5.71 7.29 -5.62
CA GLY A 96 -4.96 8.01 -6.67
C GLY A 96 -3.52 8.28 -6.24
N PHE A 97 -2.57 8.25 -7.18
CA PHE A 97 -1.14 8.47 -6.89
C PHE A 97 -0.88 9.81 -6.20
N ILE A 98 -1.58 10.87 -6.63
CA ILE A 98 -1.48 12.22 -6.05
C ILE A 98 -2.38 12.43 -4.82
N GLY A 99 -3.18 11.42 -4.43
CA GLY A 99 -4.12 11.49 -3.31
C GLY A 99 -5.43 12.24 -3.60
N ASP A 100 -5.81 12.32 -4.87
CA ASP A 100 -7.06 12.90 -5.37
C ASP A 100 -8.28 11.97 -5.23
N ARG A 101 -8.05 10.66 -5.07
CA ARG A 101 -9.09 9.63 -4.97
C ARG A 101 -8.95 8.75 -3.72
N LEU A 102 -10.09 8.40 -3.12
CA LEU A 102 -10.18 7.46 -2.01
C LEU A 102 -10.12 6.01 -2.49
N ASN A 103 -9.31 5.19 -1.81
CA ASN A 103 -9.24 3.75 -2.06
C ASN A 103 -10.48 3.00 -1.54
N LYS A 104 -10.65 1.74 -1.95
CA LYS A 104 -11.71 0.86 -1.46
C LYS A 104 -11.16 -0.35 -0.74
N LEU A 105 -11.96 -0.86 0.18
CA LEU A 105 -11.66 -2.08 0.92
C LEU A 105 -11.64 -3.27 -0.05
N TYR A 106 -10.47 -3.87 -0.23
CA TYR A 106 -10.27 -5.03 -1.11
C TYR A 106 -10.36 -6.34 -0.33
N LYS A 107 -9.68 -6.41 0.82
CA LYS A 107 -9.68 -7.61 1.67
C LYS A 107 -9.77 -7.24 3.14
N VAL A 108 -10.64 -7.95 3.85
CA VAL A 108 -10.82 -7.81 5.29
C VAL A 108 -9.92 -8.78 6.04
N SER A 109 -9.22 -8.27 7.07
CA SER A 109 -8.55 -9.07 8.08
C SER A 109 -7.53 -10.09 7.53
N ALA A 110 -6.79 -9.71 6.48
CA ALA A 110 -5.68 -10.50 5.95
C ALA A 110 -4.57 -10.62 7.00
N LYS A 111 -3.99 -11.82 7.14
CA LYS A 111 -2.83 -12.00 8.01
C LYS A 111 -1.59 -11.41 7.36
N GLN A 112 -0.65 -10.95 8.18
CA GLN A 112 0.60 -10.37 7.70
C GLN A 112 1.35 -11.28 6.71
N GLU A 113 1.38 -12.60 6.96
CA GLU A 113 2.07 -13.57 6.10
C GLU A 113 1.35 -13.79 4.74
N GLU A 114 0.06 -13.46 4.67
CA GLU A 114 -0.76 -13.63 3.47
C GLU A 114 -0.70 -12.39 2.56
N ILE A 115 -0.25 -11.23 3.06
CA ILE A 115 -0.27 -9.95 2.34
C ILE A 115 0.51 -10.04 1.02
N VAL A 116 1.74 -10.56 1.07
CA VAL A 116 2.59 -10.64 -0.12
C VAL A 116 2.00 -11.60 -1.15
N GLY A 117 1.44 -12.73 -0.71
CA GLY A 117 0.75 -13.67 -1.59
C GLY A 117 -0.50 -13.09 -2.26
N ILE A 118 -1.19 -12.15 -1.59
CA ILE A 118 -2.35 -11.44 -2.16
C ILE A 118 -1.91 -10.39 -3.17
N LEU A 119 -0.83 -9.64 -2.89
CA LEU A 119 -0.38 -8.55 -3.75
C LEU A 119 0.40 -9.02 -4.97
N ARG A 120 1.19 -10.09 -4.84
CA ARG A 120 1.99 -10.65 -5.94
C ARG A 120 1.21 -10.84 -7.25
N PRO A 121 0.07 -11.56 -7.29
CA PRO A 121 -0.67 -11.75 -8.55
C PRO A 121 -1.23 -10.44 -9.12
N ILE A 122 -1.52 -9.45 -8.28
CA ILE A 122 -2.00 -8.13 -8.73
C ILE A 122 -0.85 -7.33 -9.37
N LEU A 123 0.33 -7.37 -8.75
CA LEU A 123 1.55 -6.73 -9.27
C LEU A 123 2.02 -7.42 -10.56
N GLU A 124 1.94 -8.75 -10.64
CA GLU A 124 2.24 -9.51 -11.86
C GLU A 124 1.31 -9.11 -13.01
N ARG A 125 0.01 -8.98 -12.75
CA ARG A 125 -0.93 -8.46 -13.75
C ARG A 125 -0.65 -7.01 -14.11
N TYR A 126 -0.29 -6.16 -13.16
CA TYR A 126 0.10 -4.78 -13.42
C TYR A 126 1.31 -4.68 -14.34
N ALA A 127 2.36 -5.47 -14.10
CA ALA A 127 3.56 -5.48 -14.95
C ALA A 127 3.25 -5.86 -16.41
N ASN A 128 2.31 -6.79 -16.63
CA ASN A 128 1.99 -7.32 -17.95
C ASN A 128 0.87 -6.56 -18.70
N GLU A 129 -0.12 -6.04 -17.99
CA GLU A 129 -1.35 -5.48 -18.58
C GLU A 129 -1.48 -3.96 -18.42
N ARG A 130 -0.50 -3.27 -17.82
CA ARG A 130 -0.54 -1.80 -17.70
C ARG A 130 -0.51 -1.12 -19.06
N ASN A 131 -1.22 0.00 -19.16
CA ASN A 131 -1.06 0.92 -20.28
C ASN A 131 0.16 1.84 -20.06
N ASP A 132 0.65 2.44 -21.14
CA ASP A 132 1.76 3.39 -21.06
C ASP A 132 1.39 4.61 -20.19
N GLY A 133 2.19 4.89 -19.17
CA GLY A 133 1.96 5.94 -18.18
C GLY A 133 0.84 5.68 -17.16
N GLU A 134 0.21 4.49 -17.16
CA GLU A 134 -0.82 4.13 -16.18
C GLU A 134 -0.22 3.89 -14.79
N ARG A 135 -0.87 4.41 -13.74
CA ARG A 135 -0.49 4.19 -12.34
C ARG A 135 -1.22 2.97 -11.76
N PHE A 136 -0.67 2.38 -10.70
CA PHE A 136 -1.23 1.19 -10.08
C PHE A 136 -2.66 1.41 -9.56
N GLY A 137 -2.94 2.58 -8.98
CA GLY A 137 -4.28 2.93 -8.51
C GLY A 137 -5.35 2.89 -9.60
N ASP A 138 -5.03 3.37 -10.81
CA ASP A 138 -5.95 3.36 -11.96
C ASP A 138 -6.08 1.98 -12.57
N PHE A 139 -4.97 1.24 -12.62
CA PHE A 139 -4.94 -0.15 -13.08
C PHE A 139 -5.89 -1.04 -12.29
N VAL A 140 -5.86 -0.97 -10.96
CA VAL A 140 -6.70 -1.81 -10.08
C VAL A 140 -8.19 -1.54 -10.31
N ILE A 141 -8.56 -0.29 -10.62
CA ILE A 141 -9.94 0.09 -10.93
C ILE A 141 -10.33 -0.42 -12.33
N ARG A 142 -9.49 -0.17 -13.34
CA ARG A 142 -9.74 -0.60 -14.73
C ARG A 142 -9.91 -2.11 -14.84
N THR A 143 -9.10 -2.86 -14.10
CA THR A 143 -9.13 -4.34 -14.10
C THR A 143 -10.22 -4.92 -13.20
N GLY A 144 -10.97 -4.09 -12.48
CA GLY A 144 -12.13 -4.49 -11.70
C GLY A 144 -11.82 -5.15 -10.36
N TYR A 145 -10.60 -5.00 -9.82
CA TYR A 145 -10.30 -5.46 -8.46
C TYR A 145 -11.08 -4.68 -7.40
N VAL A 146 -11.28 -3.37 -7.64
CA VAL A 146 -12.10 -2.50 -6.80
C VAL A 146 -12.89 -1.51 -7.68
N ALA A 147 -14.05 -1.07 -7.18
CA ALA A 147 -14.79 0.01 -7.82
C ALA A 147 -14.14 1.37 -7.56
N GLU A 148 -14.36 2.32 -8.46
CA GLU A 148 -13.98 3.72 -8.25
C GLU A 148 -14.81 4.34 -7.12
N THR A 149 -14.19 5.15 -6.26
CA THR A 149 -14.92 5.98 -5.29
C THR A 149 -15.18 7.35 -5.91
N ARG A 150 -16.43 7.62 -6.33
CA ARG A 150 -16.80 8.93 -6.91
C ARG A 150 -17.30 9.89 -5.85
N GLU A 151 -18.05 9.36 -4.90
CA GLU A 151 -18.57 10.12 -3.76
C GLU A 151 -18.12 9.52 -2.43
N GLY A 152 -17.93 10.36 -1.41
CA GLY A 152 -17.54 9.89 -0.07
C GLY A 152 -18.54 8.91 0.56
N ARG A 153 -19.81 8.91 0.11
CA ARG A 153 -20.84 7.97 0.55
C ARG A 153 -20.64 6.55 -0.01
N GLU A 154 -19.91 6.40 -1.12
CA GLU A 154 -19.71 5.13 -1.82
C GLU A 154 -18.49 4.35 -1.31
N PHE A 155 -17.77 4.91 -0.34
CA PHE A 155 -16.52 4.38 0.17
C PHE A 155 -16.65 2.94 0.72
N HIS A 156 -17.81 2.58 1.27
CA HIS A 156 -18.08 1.24 1.82
C HIS A 156 -19.12 0.41 1.02
N ASN A 157 -19.71 0.95 -0.05
CA ASN A 157 -20.89 0.34 -0.68
C ASN A 157 -20.60 -0.91 -1.51
N ASP A 158 -19.38 -1.04 -2.05
CA ASP A 158 -19.05 -2.08 -3.04
C ASP A 158 -18.30 -3.29 -2.46
N PHE A 159 -18.21 -3.38 -1.13
CA PHE A 159 -17.59 -4.53 -0.49
C PHE A 159 -18.53 -5.74 -0.54
N LYS A 160 -18.16 -6.75 -1.33
CA LYS A 160 -18.77 -8.09 -1.30
C LYS A 160 -17.91 -8.97 -0.40
N GLU A 161 -18.53 -9.51 0.65
CA GLU A 161 -17.89 -10.34 1.67
C GLU A 161 -17.41 -11.70 1.13
#